data_AF-A0A817YA42-F1
#
_entry.id   AF-A0A817YA42-F1
#
_cell.length_a   1.000
_cell.length_b   1.000
_cell.length_c   1.000
_cell.angle_alpha   90.00
_cell.angle_beta   90.00
_cell.angle_gamma   90.00
#
_symmetry.space_group_name_H-M   'P 1'
#
loop_
_entity.id
_entity.type
_entity.pdbx_description
1 polymer ?
#
loop_
_entity_poly.entity_id
_entity_poly.type
_entity_poly.pdbx_seq_one_letter_code
_entity_poly.pdbx_strand_id
1 'polypeptide(L)'
;MPPQIDNTLPLDGDEKIDQPLSDNDQNIIRIKKYLLMLLFIQWIVCVVTFGVGLFSALAENSANISNTIQLLILGIVISIYYLFGLVATYKQHEIGLLIFASIGVIFFIAIFILFGYIILVITALTVAFQVTNQAYIVV
;
A
#
# COMPACT_ATOMS: atom_id res chain seq x y z
N MET A 1 -52.63 -47.58 31.03
CA MET A 1 -52.45 -46.93 29.71
C MET A 1 -50.98 -46.59 29.59
N PRO A 2 -50.25 -47.03 28.56
CA PRO A 2 -48.86 -46.64 28.41
C PRO A 2 -48.79 -45.14 28.02
N PRO A 3 -47.85 -44.36 28.55
CA PRO A 3 -47.73 -42.93 28.25
C PRO A 3 -47.37 -42.72 26.78
N GLN A 4 -48.06 -41.78 26.11
CA GLN A 4 -47.74 -41.34 24.76
C GLN A 4 -46.55 -40.38 24.83
N ILE A 5 -45.45 -40.74 24.18
CA ILE A 5 -44.31 -39.84 23.94
C ILE A 5 -44.75 -38.87 22.84
N ASP A 6 -44.91 -37.60 23.19
CA ASP A 6 -45.17 -36.53 22.23
C ASP A 6 -43.88 -36.25 21.44
N ASN A 7 -43.83 -36.73 20.20
CA ASN A 7 -42.73 -36.54 19.27
C ASN A 7 -42.84 -35.21 18.50
N THR A 8 -43.31 -34.14 19.14
CA THR A 8 -42.93 -32.80 18.67
C THR A 8 -41.46 -32.58 19.06
N LEU A 9 -40.56 -33.24 18.34
CA LEU A 9 -39.18 -32.79 18.23
C LEU A 9 -39.30 -31.36 17.69
N PRO A 10 -38.92 -30.30 18.43
CA PRO A 10 -38.89 -28.98 17.84
C PRO A 10 -37.90 -29.05 16.68
N LEU A 11 -38.40 -28.87 15.47
CA LEU A 11 -37.62 -28.67 14.24
C LEU A 11 -36.91 -27.29 14.27
N ASP A 12 -36.55 -26.79 15.46
CA ASP A 12 -35.81 -25.54 15.69
C ASP A 12 -34.30 -25.70 15.40
N GLY A 13 -33.94 -26.73 14.62
CA GLY A 13 -32.58 -26.97 14.17
C GLY A 13 -32.27 -26.44 12.77
N ASP A 14 -33.27 -26.02 11.99
CA ASP A 14 -33.13 -25.69 10.57
C ASP A 14 -33.49 -24.24 10.19
N GLU A 15 -33.88 -23.39 11.15
CA GLU A 15 -33.94 -21.93 10.93
C GLU A 15 -32.59 -21.26 11.25
N LYS A 16 -31.55 -21.68 10.53
CA LYS A 16 -30.47 -20.76 10.14
C LYS A 16 -30.41 -20.72 8.61
N ILE A 17 -31.58 -20.53 8.02
CA ILE A 17 -31.73 -20.14 6.62
C ILE A 17 -31.06 -18.78 6.48
N ASP A 18 -29.93 -18.77 5.75
CA ASP A 18 -29.35 -17.66 5.01
C ASP A 18 -30.01 -16.29 5.26
N GLN A 19 -29.66 -15.67 6.39
CA GLN A 19 -29.98 -14.27 6.58
C GLN A 19 -29.30 -13.52 5.42
N PRO A 20 -30.06 -12.80 4.56
CA PRO A 20 -29.44 -12.00 3.52
C PRO A 20 -28.43 -11.09 4.21
N LEU A 21 -27.16 -11.19 3.80
CA LEU A 21 -26.08 -10.32 4.27
C LEU A 21 -26.62 -8.90 4.34
N SER A 22 -26.55 -8.28 5.51
CA SER A 22 -27.08 -6.93 5.68
C SER A 22 -26.47 -6.03 4.61
N ASP A 23 -27.23 -5.05 4.13
CA ASP A 23 -26.75 -4.14 3.08
C ASP A 23 -25.38 -3.53 3.42
N ASN A 24 -25.08 -3.40 4.72
CA ASN A 24 -23.80 -2.94 5.24
C ASN A 24 -22.67 -3.95 5.00
N ASP A 25 -22.90 -5.24 5.23
CA ASP A 25 -21.91 -6.30 5.00
C ASP A 25 -21.59 -6.46 3.51
N GLN A 26 -22.60 -6.32 2.65
CA GLN A 26 -22.39 -6.32 1.20
C GLN A 26 -21.56 -5.12 0.72
N ASN A 27 -21.74 -3.94 1.32
CA ASN A 27 -20.93 -2.76 1.01
C ASN A 27 -19.47 -2.95 1.45
N ILE A 28 -19.24 -3.53 2.63
CA ILE A 28 -17.88 -3.85 3.13
C ILE A 28 -17.17 -4.83 2.18
N ILE A 29 -17.87 -5.87 1.72
CA ILE A 29 -17.33 -6.83 0.75
C ILE A 29 -16.96 -6.14 -0.57
N ARG A 30 -17.79 -5.22 -1.06
CA ARG A 30 -17.49 -4.44 -2.28
C ARG A 30 -16.24 -3.58 -2.13
N ILE A 31 -16.09 -2.85 -1.03
CA ILE A 31 -14.90 -2.02 -0.76
C ILE A 31 -13.62 -2.88 -0.72
N LYS A 32 -13.67 -4.05 -0.07
CA LYS A 32 -12.54 -4.98 -0.03
C LYS A 32 -12.11 -5.47 -1.42
N LYS A 33 -13.06 -5.70 -2.34
CA LYS A 33 -12.77 -6.07 -3.73
C LYS A 33 -12.05 -4.95 -4.49
N TYR A 34 -12.50 -3.70 -4.33
CA TYR A 34 -11.84 -2.56 -4.94
C TYR A 34 -10.43 -2.34 -4.38
N LEU A 35 -10.24 -2.52 -3.06
CA LEU A 35 -8.93 -2.46 -2.43
C LEU A 35 -7.97 -3.53 -3.00
N LEU A 36 -8.44 -4.77 -3.14
CA LEU A 36 -7.65 -5.86 -3.73
C LEU A 36 -7.21 -5.53 -5.16
N MET A 37 -8.14 -5.02 -5.98
CA MET A 37 -7.85 -4.63 -7.37
C MET A 37 -6.83 -3.49 -7.44
N LEU A 38 -6.97 -2.48 -6.58
CA LEU A 38 -6.02 -1.37 -6.49
C LEU A 38 -4.62 -1.86 -6.09
N LEU A 39 -4.52 -2.70 -5.07
CA LEU A 39 -3.25 -3.27 -4.60
C LEU A 39 -2.57 -4.12 -5.68
N PHE A 40 -3.35 -4.87 -6.46
CA PHE A 40 -2.84 -5.66 -7.58
C PHE A 40 -2.27 -4.79 -8.71
N ILE A 41 -3.00 -3.75 -9.11
CA ILE A 41 -2.52 -2.79 -10.12
C ILE A 41 -1.21 -2.14 -9.65
N GLN A 42 -1.18 -1.69 -8.40
CA GLN A 42 0.00 -1.04 -7.84
C GLN A 42 1.19 -2.00 -7.75
N TRP A 43 0.96 -3.26 -7.41
CA TRP A 43 1.99 -4.28 -7.42
C TRP A 43 2.57 -4.50 -8.83
N ILE A 44 1.73 -4.58 -9.86
CA ILE A 44 2.19 -4.68 -11.27
C ILE A 44 3.05 -3.49 -11.64
N VAL A 45 2.62 -2.26 -11.30
CA VAL A 45 3.41 -1.04 -11.58
C VAL A 45 4.79 -1.12 -10.93
N CYS A 46 4.88 -1.65 -9.70
CA CYS A 46 6.15 -1.84 -9.00
C CYS A 46 7.05 -2.87 -9.70
N VAL A 47 6.48 -4.00 -10.13
CA VAL A 47 7.22 -5.04 -10.88
C VAL A 47 7.73 -4.50 -12.22
N VAL A 48 6.92 -3.73 -12.94
CA VAL A 48 7.33 -3.10 -14.20
C VAL A 48 8.45 -2.08 -13.95
N THR A 49 8.31 -1.23 -12.93
CA THR A 49 9.34 -0.25 -12.56
C THR A 49 10.65 -0.94 -12.17
N PHE A 50 10.57 -2.04 -11.41
CA PHE A 50 11.71 -2.88 -11.10
C PHE A 50 12.36 -3.47 -12.34
N GLY A 51 11.57 -4.01 -13.29
CA GLY A 51 12.07 -4.54 -14.55
C GLY A 51 12.80 -3.50 -15.41
N VAL A 52 12.26 -2.28 -15.48
CA VAL A 52 12.91 -1.14 -16.15
C VAL A 52 14.23 -0.78 -15.45
N GLY A 53 14.23 -0.68 -14.12
CA GLY A 53 15.43 -0.41 -13.34
C GLY A 53 16.51 -1.49 -13.51
N LEU A 54 16.11 -2.77 -13.56
CA LEU A 54 17.02 -3.88 -13.83
C LEU A 54 17.62 -3.82 -15.23
N PHE A 55 16.80 -3.51 -16.23
CA PHE A 55 17.27 -3.33 -17.60
C PHE A 55 18.27 -2.17 -17.70
N SER A 56 17.97 -1.03 -17.09
CA SER A 56 18.88 0.12 -17.01
C SER A 56 20.18 -0.23 -16.30
N ALA A 57 20.14 -1.02 -15.23
CA ALA A 57 21.31 -1.52 -14.51
C ALA A 57 22.25 -2.35 -15.39
N LEU A 58 21.66 -3.22 -16.21
CA LEU A 58 22.43 -4.09 -17.11
C LEU A 58 22.97 -3.33 -18.32
N ALA A 59 22.33 -2.22 -18.71
CA ALA A 59 22.73 -1.39 -19.85
C ALA A 59 23.75 -0.29 -19.49
N GLU A 60 23.82 0.18 -18.25
CA GLU A 60 24.75 1.23 -17.82
C GLU A 60 26.18 0.72 -17.63
N ASN A 61 27.13 1.38 -18.29
CA ASN A 61 28.56 1.14 -18.13
C ASN A 61 29.07 1.87 -16.86
N SER A 62 29.09 1.13 -15.74
CA SER A 62 29.82 1.30 -14.47
C SER A 62 29.77 2.60 -13.64
N ALA A 63 29.42 3.77 -14.18
CA ALA A 63 29.53 5.03 -13.42
C ALA A 63 28.39 5.27 -12.40
N ASN A 64 27.20 4.72 -12.62
CA ASN A 64 26.01 4.94 -11.78
C ASN A 64 25.51 3.69 -11.04
N ILE A 65 26.32 2.62 -10.99
CA ILE A 65 25.94 1.33 -10.40
C ILE A 65 25.32 1.49 -9.00
N SER A 66 25.83 2.40 -8.16
CA SER A 66 25.31 2.61 -6.81
C SER A 66 23.86 3.11 -6.79
N ASN A 67 23.53 4.14 -7.58
CA ASN A 67 22.17 4.70 -7.64
C ASN A 67 21.19 3.69 -8.25
N THR A 68 21.65 2.97 -9.27
CA THR A 68 20.83 1.97 -9.96
C THR A 68 20.55 0.74 -9.08
N ILE A 69 21.52 0.30 -8.27
CA ILE A 69 21.30 -0.73 -7.24
C ILE A 69 20.33 -0.24 -6.16
N GLN A 70 20.43 1.02 -5.70
CA GLN A 70 19.51 1.57 -4.71
C GLN A 70 18.07 1.59 -5.22
N LEU A 71 17.85 1.98 -6.49
CA LEU A 71 16.53 1.94 -7.14
C LEU A 71 15.99 0.51 -7.24
N LEU A 72 16.84 -0.47 -7.57
CA LEU A 72 16.47 -1.89 -7.59
C LEU A 72 16.01 -2.39 -6.22
N ILE A 73 16.79 -2.10 -5.17
CA ILE A 73 16.44 -2.49 -3.78
C ILE A 73 15.11 -1.84 -3.38
N LEU A 74 14.93 -0.56 -3.66
CA LEU A 74 13.69 0.16 -3.36
C LEU A 74 12.49 -0.48 -4.09
N GLY A 75 12.64 -0.80 -5.37
CA GLY A 75 11.61 -1.48 -6.16
C GLY A 75 11.23 -2.85 -5.60
N ILE A 76 12.20 -3.64 -5.14
CA ILE A 76 11.96 -4.94 -4.48
C ILE A 76 11.20 -4.75 -3.17
N VAL A 77 11.65 -3.84 -2.31
CA VAL A 77 11.03 -3.58 -1.00
C VAL A 77 9.57 -3.16 -1.18
N ILE A 78 9.30 -2.25 -2.11
CA ILE A 78 7.95 -1.79 -2.42
C ILE A 78 7.09 -2.93 -3.00
N SER A 79 7.66 -3.76 -3.89
CA SER A 79 6.94 -4.91 -4.47
C SER A 79 6.56 -5.95 -3.40
N ILE A 80 7.45 -6.24 -2.46
CA ILE A 80 7.17 -7.14 -1.32
C ILE A 80 6.08 -6.53 -0.42
N TYR A 81 6.15 -5.22 -0.16
CA TYR A 81 5.14 -4.52 0.64
C TYR A 81 3.73 -4.65 0.04
N TYR A 82 3.58 -4.39 -1.27
CA TYR A 82 2.27 -4.53 -1.92
C TYR A 82 1.83 -5.99 -2.04
N LEU A 83 2.74 -6.93 -2.24
CA LEU A 83 2.42 -8.37 -2.23
C LEU A 83 1.89 -8.79 -0.86
N PHE A 84 2.51 -8.33 0.22
CA PHE A 84 2.03 -8.58 1.59
C PHE A 84 0.62 -8.02 1.80
N GLY A 85 0.36 -6.78 1.36
CA GLY A 85 -0.98 -6.18 1.41
C GLY A 85 -2.02 -6.97 0.62
N LEU A 86 -1.65 -7.48 -0.56
CA LEU A 86 -2.52 -8.29 -1.40
C LEU A 86 -2.86 -9.63 -0.71
N VAL A 87 -1.87 -10.32 -0.15
CA VAL A 87 -2.09 -11.58 0.58
C VAL A 87 -2.92 -11.36 1.84
N ALA A 88 -2.64 -10.30 2.60
CA ALA A 88 -3.40 -9.97 3.80
C ALA A 88 -4.88 -9.66 3.48
N THR A 89 -5.12 -8.93 2.38
CA THR A 89 -6.48 -8.62 1.90
C THR A 89 -7.19 -9.88 1.40
N TYR A 90 -6.50 -10.72 0.62
CA TYR A 90 -7.06 -11.96 0.06
C TYR A 90 -7.44 -12.96 1.16
N LYS A 91 -6.56 -13.16 2.14
CA LYS A 91 -6.79 -14.08 3.27
C LYS A 91 -7.65 -13.47 4.38
N GLN A 92 -8.04 -12.21 4.26
CA GLN A 92 -8.78 -11.46 5.28
C GLN A 92 -8.11 -11.49 6.67
N HIS A 93 -6.77 -11.48 6.71
CA HIS A 93 -6.03 -11.44 7.97
C HIS A 93 -6.06 -10.03 8.55
N GLU A 94 -6.89 -9.80 9.56
CA GLU A 94 -7.06 -8.49 10.22
C GLU A 94 -5.73 -7.92 10.74
N ILE A 95 -4.93 -8.75 11.42
CA ILE A 95 -3.60 -8.35 11.92
C ILE A 95 -2.66 -8.00 10.75
N GLY A 96 -2.73 -8.76 9.65
CA GLY A 96 -1.92 -8.49 8.45
C GLY A 96 -2.29 -7.16 7.80
N LEU A 97 -3.58 -6.84 7.73
CA LEU A 97 -4.08 -5.56 7.23
C LEU A 97 -3.66 -4.39 8.12
N LEU A 98 -3.69 -4.57 9.44
CA LEU A 98 -3.25 -3.55 10.39
C LEU A 98 -1.74 -3.28 10.27
N ILE A 99 -0.92 -4.32 10.14
CA ILE A 99 0.52 -4.18 9.90
C ILE A 99 0.78 -3.49 8.56
N PHE A 100 0.10 -3.91 7.50
CA PHE A 100 0.21 -3.30 6.17
C PHE A 100 -0.13 -1.80 6.19
N ALA A 101 -1.23 -1.43 6.85
CA ALA A 101 -1.63 -0.04 7.02
C ALA A 101 -0.59 0.76 7.84
N SER A 102 -0.08 0.17 8.93
CA SER A 102 0.90 0.83 9.81
C SER A 102 2.22 1.11 9.08
N ILE A 103 2.73 0.15 8.31
CA ILE A 103 3.91 0.33 7.46
C ILE A 103 3.65 1.41 6.40
N GLY A 104 2.46 1.42 5.80
CA GLY A 104 2.06 2.42 4.82
C GLY A 104 2.06 3.84 5.40
N VAL A 105 1.57 4.02 6.62
CA VAL A 105 1.59 5.31 7.33
C VAL A 105 3.02 5.77 7.60
N ILE A 106 3.90 4.88 8.07
CA ILE A 106 5.32 5.20 8.31
C ILE A 106 6.00 5.63 7.00
N PHE A 107 5.75 4.90 5.91
CA PHE A 107 6.33 5.22 4.61
C PHE A 107 5.82 6.56 4.06
N PHE A 108 4.53 6.85 4.23
CA PHE A 108 3.94 8.14 3.85
C PHE A 108 4.58 9.30 4.63
N ILE A 109 4.78 9.15 5.94
CA ILE A 109 5.46 10.15 6.77
C ILE A 109 6.89 10.38 6.28
N ALA A 110 7.64 9.32 5.96
CA ALA A 110 9.01 9.44 5.45
C ALA A 110 9.08 10.20 4.13
N ILE A 111 8.18 9.91 3.18
CA ILE A 111 8.08 10.64 1.91
C ILE A 111 7.72 12.11 2.16
N PHE A 112 6.78 12.38 3.06
CA PHE A 112 6.37 13.74 3.39
C PHE A 112 7.54 14.56 3.95
N ILE A 113 8.34 13.98 4.87
CA ILE A 113 9.55 14.62 5.41
C ILE A 113 10.57 14.88 4.31
N LEU A 114 10.82 13.90 3.44
CA LEU A 114 11.77 14.05 2.31
C LEU A 114 11.35 15.18 1.37
N PHE A 115 10.05 15.25 1.02
CA PHE A 115 9.51 16.32 0.19
C PHE A 115 9.64 17.69 0.87
N GLY A 116 9.32 17.76 2.16
CA GLY A 116 9.47 18.98 2.96
C GLY A 116 10.93 19.48 2.98
N TYR A 117 11.89 18.56 3.12
CA TYR A 117 13.31 18.90 3.06
C TYR A 117 13.72 19.45 1.68
N ILE A 118 13.30 18.81 0.58
CA ILE A 118 13.60 19.29 -0.77
C ILE A 118 13.07 20.72 -0.99
N ILE A 119 11.84 21.01 -0.56
CA ILE A 119 11.23 22.35 -0.67
C ILE A 119 12.03 23.38 0.13
N LEU A 120 12.44 23.05 1.36
CA LEU A 120 13.26 23.94 2.18
C LEU A 120 14.61 24.25 1.51
N VAL A 121 15.27 23.25 0.93
CA VAL A 121 16.54 23.43 0.22
C VAL A 121 16.36 24.34 -1.00
N ILE A 122 15.34 24.11 -1.84
CA ILE A 122 15.06 24.95 -3.02
C ILE A 122 14.76 26.39 -2.60
N THR A 123 13.98 26.57 -1.54
CA THR A 123 13.64 27.91 -1.01
C THR A 123 14.89 28.63 -0.50
N ALA A 124 15.74 27.95 0.27
CA ALA A 124 16.99 28.51 0.77
C ALA A 124 17.95 28.90 -0.37
N LEU A 125 18.09 28.04 -1.38
CA LEU A 125 18.87 28.35 -2.59
C LEU A 125 18.32 29.59 -3.30
N THR A 126 17.00 29.68 -3.46
CA THR A 126 16.35 30.83 -4.11
C THR A 126 16.63 32.13 -3.36
N VAL A 127 16.50 32.13 -2.02
CA VAL A 127 16.82 33.30 -1.19
C VAL A 127 18.29 33.67 -1.30
N ALA A 128 19.20 32.68 -1.25
CA ALA A 128 20.63 32.92 -1.38
C ALA A 128 20.99 33.57 -2.74
N PHE A 129 20.40 33.10 -3.84
CA PHE A 129 20.59 33.70 -5.17
C PHE A 129 20.04 35.12 -5.24
N GLN A 130 18.88 35.40 -4.63
CA GLN A 130 18.32 36.74 -4.58
C GLN A 130 19.24 37.71 -3.82
N VAL A 131 19.75 37.31 -2.66
CA VAL A 131 20.69 38.12 -1.86
C VAL A 131 21.99 38.36 -2.62
N THR A 132 22.53 37.34 -3.29
CA THR A 132 23.79 37.45 -4.05
C THR A 132 23.67 38.39 -5.25
N ASN A 133 22.57 38.30 -6.01
CA ASN A 133 22.31 39.19 -7.13
C ASN A 133 22.13 40.65 -6.68
N GLN A 134 21.48 40.89 -5.53
CA GLN A 134 21.39 42.23 -4.98
C GLN A 134 22.76 42.78 -4.56
N ALA A 135 23.64 41.95 -3.99
CA ALA A 135 25.00 42.37 -3.63
C ALA A 135 25.84 42.74 -4.86
N TYR A 136 25.68 42.07 -5.99
CA TYR A 136 26.38 42.39 -7.25
C TYR A 136 25.94 43.73 -7.86
N ILE A 137 24.68 44.12 -7.69
CA ILE A 137 24.14 45.39 -8.25
C ILE A 137 24.62 46.62 -7.45
N VAL A 138 25.07 46.43 -6.21
CA VAL A 138 25.48 47.52 -5.31
C VAL A 138 26.98 47.87 -5.43
N VAL A 139 27.79 46.99 -6.03
CA VAL A 139 29.24 47.19 -6.28
C VAL A 139 29.46 47.71 -7.70
#